data_AF-A0A7S1LPV4-F1
#
_entry.id   AF-A0A7S1LPV4-F1
#
_cell.length_a   1.000
_cell.length_b   1.000
_cell.length_c   1.000
_cell.angle_alpha   90.00
_cell.angle_beta   90.00
_cell.angle_gamma   90.00
#
_symmetry.space_group_name_H-M   'P 1'
#
loop_
_entity.id
_entity.type
_entity.pdbx_description
1 polymer ?
#
loop_
_entity_poly.entity_id
_entity_poly.type
_entity_poly.pdbx_seq_one_letter_code
_entity_poly.pdbx_strand_id
1 'polypeptide(L)'
;NEIDYHKLEGENVTIVGHGAFAVENIRTCLEKGAVKVWLVCRRKNIAMPRVMSWFMNQSLYPPPGAMVMDAMQLMYDLLPDDPWTYYGIMANKDRTTCTIRQKSRFGIGDV
;
A
#
# COMPACT_ATOMS: atom_id res chain seq x y z
N ASN A 1 -9.38 12.19 -23.00
CA ASN A 1 -10.04 12.42 -21.69
C ASN A 1 -8.97 12.49 -20.64
N GLU A 2 -8.53 13.71 -20.33
CA GLU A 2 -7.57 13.98 -19.25
C GLU A 2 -8.36 14.37 -18.00
N ILE A 3 -7.91 13.93 -16.83
CA ILE A 3 -8.60 14.22 -15.56
C ILE A 3 -8.25 15.66 -15.16
N ASP A 4 -9.27 16.48 -14.93
CA ASP A 4 -9.11 17.80 -14.34
C ASP A 4 -8.87 17.68 -12.84
N TYR A 5 -7.62 17.81 -12.43
CA TYR A 5 -7.19 17.65 -11.04
C TYR A 5 -7.68 18.76 -10.09
N HIS A 6 -8.16 19.90 -10.61
CA HIS A 6 -8.74 20.96 -9.77
C HIS A 6 -10.06 20.54 -9.14
N LYS A 7 -10.73 19.54 -9.73
CA LYS A 7 -11.99 18.99 -9.21
C LYS A 7 -11.80 17.99 -8.08
N LEU A 8 -10.57 17.74 -7.62
CA LEU A 8 -10.31 16.77 -6.55
C LEU A 8 -10.32 17.40 -5.16
N GLU A 9 -10.15 18.73 -5.05
CA GLU A 9 -10.12 19.42 -3.77
C GLU A 9 -11.48 19.31 -3.06
N GLY A 10 -11.49 18.80 -1.83
CA GLY A 10 -12.72 18.58 -1.07
C GLY A 10 -13.48 17.30 -1.41
N GLU A 11 -13.08 16.57 -2.46
CA GLU A 11 -13.84 15.44 -2.98
C GLU A 11 -13.47 14.09 -2.37
N ASN A 12 -14.42 13.15 -2.47
CA ASN A 12 -14.20 11.74 -2.15
C ASN A 12 -13.94 10.95 -3.44
N VAL A 13 -12.78 10.32 -3.55
CA VAL A 13 -12.37 9.60 -4.75
C VAL A 13 -12.47 8.09 -4.55
N THR A 14 -12.94 7.37 -5.56
CA THR A 14 -12.89 5.91 -5.59
C THR A 14 -11.98 5.44 -6.70
N ILE A 15 -11.00 4.60 -6.35
CA ILE A 15 -10.06 3.98 -7.29
C ILE A 15 -10.34 2.48 -7.29
N VAL A 16 -10.65 1.96 -8.48
CA VAL A 16 -10.96 0.53 -8.68
C VAL A 16 -9.72 -0.18 -9.22
N GLY A 17 -9.26 -1.19 -8.49
CA GLY A 17 -8.11 -2.01 -8.85
C GLY A 17 -6.88 -1.75 -7.97
N HIS A 18 -6.10 -2.81 -7.75
CA HIS A 18 -4.89 -2.77 -6.93
C HIS A 18 -3.65 -2.89 -7.83
N GLY A 19 -2.75 -1.91 -7.77
CA GLY A 19 -1.49 -1.92 -8.52
C GLY A 19 -0.72 -0.61 -8.40
N ALA A 20 0.45 -0.55 -9.02
CA ALA A 20 1.33 0.61 -8.97
C ALA A 20 0.61 1.92 -9.38
N PHE A 21 -0.10 1.92 -10.51
CA PHE A 21 -0.87 3.09 -10.96
C PHE A 21 -2.00 3.49 -10.02
N ALA A 22 -2.64 2.51 -9.36
CA ALA A 22 -3.70 2.81 -8.39
C ALA A 22 -3.11 3.53 -7.17
N VAL A 23 -1.97 3.08 -6.66
CA VAL A 23 -1.27 3.70 -5.52
C VAL A 23 -0.78 5.11 -5.88
N GLU A 24 -0.21 5.30 -7.07
CA GLU A 24 0.18 6.66 -7.53
C GLU A 24 -1.03 7.57 -7.73
N ASN A 25 -2.16 7.06 -8.24
CA ASN A 25 -3.38 7.85 -8.35
C ASN A 25 -3.94 8.24 -6.97
N ILE A 26 -3.88 7.34 -5.97
CA ILE A 26 -4.26 7.68 -4.59
C ILE A 26 -3.42 8.86 -4.10
N ARG A 27 -2.09 8.79 -4.30
CA ARG A 27 -1.17 9.87 -3.94
C ARG A 27 -1.53 11.17 -4.64
N THR A 28 -1.72 11.16 -5.96
CA THR A 28 -2.10 12.35 -6.72
C THR A 28 -3.42 12.94 -6.21
N CYS A 29 -4.41 12.10 -5.88
CA CYS A 29 -5.68 12.59 -5.33
C CYS A 29 -5.49 13.29 -3.99
N LEU A 30 -4.72 12.69 -3.09
CA LEU A 30 -4.42 13.28 -1.78
C LEU A 30 -3.59 14.57 -1.90
N GLU A 31 -2.59 14.61 -2.79
CA GLU A 31 -1.78 15.81 -3.09
C GLU A 31 -2.62 16.96 -3.69
N LYS A 32 -3.77 16.64 -4.32
CA LYS A 32 -4.70 17.60 -4.91
C LYS A 32 -5.89 17.93 -3.99
N GLY A 33 -5.83 17.55 -2.72
CA GLY A 33 -6.82 17.96 -1.72
C GLY A 33 -8.06 17.08 -1.61
N ALA A 34 -8.04 15.85 -2.16
CA ALA A 34 -9.10 14.89 -1.90
C ALA A 34 -9.18 14.58 -0.40
N VAL A 35 -10.40 14.61 0.16
CA VAL A 35 -10.63 14.41 1.60
C VAL A 35 -10.54 12.92 1.96
N LYS A 36 -10.93 12.06 1.03
CA LYS A 36 -10.91 10.61 1.23
C LYS A 36 -10.71 9.88 -0.09
N VAL A 37 -9.93 8.80 -0.05
CA VAL A 37 -9.75 7.91 -1.20
C VAL A 37 -10.09 6.49 -0.82
N TRP A 38 -11.02 5.88 -1.54
CA TRP A 38 -11.40 4.48 -1.40
C TRP A 38 -10.69 3.63 -2.45
N LEU A 39 -9.90 2.66 -2.00
CA LEU A 39 -9.25 1.68 -2.87
C LEU A 39 -10.07 0.39 -2.91
N VAL A 40 -10.82 0.19 -4.00
CA VAL A 40 -11.72 -0.95 -4.16
C VAL A 40 -11.01 -2.07 -4.92
N CYS A 41 -10.88 -3.22 -4.28
CA CYS A 41 -10.13 -4.37 -4.80
C CYS A 41 -10.91 -5.67 -4.62
N ARG A 42 -10.68 -6.66 -5.50
CA ARG A 42 -11.26 -8.01 -5.34
C ARG A 42 -10.80 -8.69 -4.05
N ARG A 43 -9.56 -8.43 -3.63
CA ARG A 43 -8.95 -8.95 -2.40
C ARG A 43 -8.15 -7.83 -1.75
N LYS A 44 -8.21 -7.74 -0.43
CA LYS A 44 -7.40 -6.80 0.33
C LYS A 44 -5.96 -7.27 0.33
N ASN A 45 -5.08 -6.44 -0.20
CA ASN A 45 -3.64 -6.66 -0.24
C ASN A 45 -2.93 -5.50 0.45
N ILE A 46 -1.62 -5.64 0.62
CA ILE A 46 -0.78 -4.58 1.19
C ILE A 46 -0.56 -3.51 0.12
N ALA A 47 -0.85 -2.26 0.50
CA ALA A 47 -0.27 -1.08 -0.10
C ALA A 47 1.07 -0.80 0.62
N MET A 48 2.18 -0.83 -0.12
CA MET A 48 3.51 -0.61 0.43
C MET A 48 3.74 0.89 0.68
N PRO A 49 4.00 1.34 1.92
CA PRO A 49 4.43 2.71 2.17
C PRO A 49 5.75 3.01 1.44
N ARG A 50 5.90 4.21 0.88
CA ARG A 50 7.10 4.59 0.11
C ARG A 50 8.39 4.48 0.93
N VAL A 51 8.35 4.84 2.21
CA VAL A 51 9.50 4.69 3.12
C VAL A 51 9.99 3.24 3.21
N MET A 52 9.07 2.27 3.16
CA MET A 52 9.42 0.85 3.19
C MET A 52 9.97 0.37 1.84
N SER A 53 9.42 0.86 0.73
CA SER A 53 10.00 0.66 -0.60
C SER A 53 11.46 1.13 -0.63
N TRP A 54 11.74 2.38 -0.23
CA TRP A 54 13.10 2.90 -0.17
C TRP A 54 14.00 2.06 0.75
N PHE A 55 13.54 1.73 1.96
CA PHE A 55 14.30 0.93 2.92
C PHE A 55 14.69 -0.45 2.37
N MET A 56 13.76 -1.14 1.70
CA MET A 56 14.03 -2.43 1.09
C MET A 56 15.02 -2.32 -0.07
N ASN A 57 14.88 -1.30 -0.92
CA ASN A 57 15.73 -1.13 -2.09
C ASN A 57 17.18 -0.74 -1.75
N GLN A 58 17.44 -0.04 -0.64
CA GLN A 58 18.81 0.26 -0.21
C GLN A 58 19.49 -0.88 0.56
N SER A 59 18.74 -1.91 0.96
CA SER A 59 19.28 -2.99 1.77
C SER A 59 20.22 -3.88 0.95
N LEU A 60 21.35 -4.27 1.55
CA LEU A 60 22.31 -5.19 0.91
C LEU A 60 21.70 -6.59 0.69
N TYR A 61 20.83 -6.99 1.60
CA TYR A 61 20.12 -8.26 1.59
C TYR A 61 18.63 -8.01 1.79
N PRO A 62 17.75 -8.78 1.13
CA PRO A 62 16.31 -8.60 1.27
C PRO A 62 15.90 -8.73 2.74
N PRO A 63 15.23 -7.72 3.33
CA PRO A 63 14.84 -7.78 4.73
C PRO A 63 13.80 -8.90 4.94
N PRO A 64 13.80 -9.55 6.11
CA PRO A 64 12.80 -10.58 6.43
C PRO A 64 11.38 -10.05 6.31
N GLY A 65 10.47 -10.83 5.74
CA GLY A 65 9.08 -10.40 5.53
C GLY A 65 8.34 -10.02 6.81
N ALA A 66 8.66 -10.65 7.95
CA ALA A 66 8.08 -10.29 9.24
C ALA A 66 8.50 -8.89 9.68
N MET A 67 9.79 -8.56 9.56
CA MET A 67 10.32 -7.22 9.85
C MET A 67 9.67 -6.15 8.96
N VAL A 68 9.44 -6.45 7.67
CA VAL A 68 8.74 -5.52 6.76
C VAL A 68 7.30 -5.29 7.23
N MET A 69 6.59 -6.34 7.64
CA MET A 69 5.22 -6.21 8.15
C MET A 69 5.16 -5.43 9.46
N ASP A 70 6.07 -5.70 10.40
CA ASP A 70 6.18 -4.96 11.67
C ASP A 70 6.44 -3.48 11.43
N ALA A 71 7.36 -3.15 10.52
CA ALA A 71 7.67 -1.77 10.18
C ALA A 71 6.50 -1.04 9.50
N MET A 72 5.66 -1.77 8.75
CA MET A 72 4.44 -1.22 8.17
C MET A 72 3.28 -1.07 9.17
N GLN A 73 3.33 -1.76 10.32
CA GLN A 73 2.22 -1.85 11.26
C GLN A 73 1.74 -0.46 11.70
N LEU A 74 2.67 0.46 11.98
CA LEU A 74 2.35 1.83 12.38
C LEU A 74 1.45 2.58 11.39
N MET A 75 1.59 2.31 10.08
CA MET A 75 0.74 2.90 9.06
C MET A 75 -0.63 2.21 8.97
N TYR A 76 -0.66 0.90 9.22
CA TYR A 76 -1.89 0.11 9.20
C TYR A 76 -2.73 0.24 10.46
N ASP A 77 -2.16 0.64 11.60
CA ASP A 77 -2.89 0.92 12.84
C ASP A 77 -3.90 2.08 12.69
N LEU A 78 -3.75 2.90 11.64
CA LEU A 78 -4.72 3.93 11.24
C LEU A 78 -5.98 3.34 10.59
N LEU A 79 -5.97 2.04 10.25
CA LEU A 79 -7.07 1.32 9.64
C LEU A 79 -7.67 0.33 10.65
N PRO A 80 -8.97 0.01 10.55
CA PRO A 80 -9.64 -0.89 11.50
C PRO A 80 -9.25 -2.37 11.34
N ASP A 81 -8.50 -2.72 10.29
CA ASP A 81 -8.23 -4.11 9.91
C ASP A 81 -6.76 -4.47 10.14
N ASP A 82 -6.53 -5.68 10.64
CA ASP A 82 -5.18 -6.23 10.84
C ASP A 82 -4.54 -6.67 9.50
N PRO A 83 -3.43 -6.04 9.06
CA PRO A 83 -2.79 -6.35 7.79
C PRO A 83 -2.24 -7.78 7.72
N TRP A 84 -1.96 -8.42 8.86
CA TRP A 84 -1.47 -9.80 8.92
C TRP A 84 -2.51 -10.83 8.49
N THR A 85 -3.78 -10.45 8.47
CA THR A 85 -4.90 -11.30 8.04
C THR A 85 -5.18 -11.20 6.54
N TYR A 86 -4.47 -10.33 5.82
CA TYR A 86 -4.73 -10.10 4.40
C TYR A 86 -4.38 -11.32 3.55
N TYR A 87 -5.09 -11.48 2.44
CA TYR A 87 -4.98 -12.65 1.55
C TYR A 87 -3.55 -12.95 1.10
N GLY A 88 -2.73 -11.91 0.90
CA GLY A 88 -1.35 -12.04 0.44
C GLY A 88 -0.34 -12.39 1.54
N ILE A 89 -0.74 -12.45 2.82
CA ILE A 89 0.18 -12.64 3.94
C ILE A 89 0.12 -14.09 4.41
N MET A 90 1.26 -14.79 4.30
CA MET A 90 1.45 -16.12 4.87
C MET A 90 2.46 -16.04 6.00
N ALA A 91 1.95 -15.93 7.22
CA ALA A 91 2.75 -15.89 8.44
C ALA A 91 2.51 -17.14 9.29
N ASN A 92 3.49 -17.48 10.13
CA ASN A 92 3.26 -18.43 11.21
C ASN A 92 2.40 -17.81 12.33
N LYS A 93 1.91 -18.64 13.25
CA LYS A 93 1.04 -18.19 14.35
C LYS A 93 1.68 -17.09 15.19
N ASP A 94 2.99 -17.19 15.41
CA ASP A 94 3.75 -16.27 16.27
C ASP A 94 4.25 -15.01 15.52
N ARG A 95 3.89 -14.84 14.23
CA ARG A 95 4.31 -13.72 13.36
C ARG A 95 5.82 -13.52 13.22
N THR A 96 6.64 -14.46 13.66
CA THR A 96 8.11 -14.40 13.56
C THR A 96 8.63 -14.70 12.15
N THR A 97 7.82 -15.35 11.32
CA THR A 97 8.13 -15.61 9.90
C THR A 97 6.95 -15.24 9.04
N CYS A 98 7.22 -14.60 7.89
CA CYS A 98 6.19 -14.13 6.98
C CYS A 98 6.71 -14.17 5.53
N THR A 99 5.85 -14.64 4.62
CA THR A 99 6.02 -14.49 3.18
C THR A 99 4.88 -13.64 2.64
N ILE A 100 5.23 -12.52 1.99
CA ILE A 100 4.28 -11.64 1.32
C ILE A 100 4.15 -12.09 -0.14
N ARG A 101 2.97 -12.60 -0.53
CA ARG A 101 2.65 -13.01 -1.91
C ARG A 101 1.55 -12.14 -2.49
N GLN A 102 1.93 -11.34 -3.48
CA GLN A 102 1.00 -10.47 -4.17
C GLN A 102 1.33 -10.41 -5.66
N LYS A 103 0.31 -10.57 -6.51
CA LYS A 103 0.47 -10.48 -7.97
C LYS A 103 0.58 -9.05 -8.46
N SER A 104 -0.09 -8.11 -7.79
CA SER A 104 0.02 -6.70 -8.15
C SER A 104 1.39 -6.21 -7.72
N ARG A 105 2.10 -5.54 -8.64
CA ARG A 105 3.36 -4.89 -8.32
C ARG A 105 3.14 -3.86 -7.21
N PHE A 106 4.06 -3.83 -6.26
CA PHE A 106 4.17 -2.69 -5.37
C PHE A 106 4.47 -1.45 -6.24
N GLY A 107 3.90 -0.29 -5.87
CA GLY A 107 4.23 0.98 -6.50
C GLY A 107 5.64 1.42 -6.12
N ILE A 108 6.64 0.63 -6.49
CA ILE A 108 8.06 0.93 -6.31
C ILE A 108 8.42 1.81 -7.50
N GLY A 109 8.33 3.13 -7.31
CA GLY A 109 8.70 4.15 -8.29
C GLY A 109 9.90 4.97 -7.86
N ASP A 110 10.73 4.45 -6.94
CA ASP A 110 11.88 5.18 -6.38
C ASP A 110 13.19 4.95 -7.16
N VAL A 111 13.12 4.59 -8.45
CA VAL A 111 14.26 4.64 -9.38
C VAL A 111 14.16 5.91 -10.21
#